data_AF-A0A354SBP1-F1
#
_entry.id   AF-A0A354SBP1-F1
#
_cell.length_a   1.000
_cell.length_b   1.000
_cell.length_c   1.000
_cell.angle_alpha   90.00
_cell.angle_beta   90.00
_cell.angle_gamma   90.00
#
_symmetry.space_group_name_H-M   'P 1'
#
loop_
_entity.id
_entity.type
_entity.pdbx_description
1 polymer ?
#
loop_
_entity_poly.entity_id
_entity_poly.type
_entity_poly.pdbx_seq_one_letter_code
_entity_poly.pdbx_strand_id
1 'polypeptide(L)'
;MTTTVTPPDLSSSPDDGQSPFSQRAELVGRLTGRWVGAILIALIIFSILIMTKGANPFNVFSEAWANTIQSPFAMQQALVKAAPLILAALAVAIPARAGLVNVGGEGQLIIGAVAAAGVFQFTDGRVAGPVLIILMVIAGMVAGALWSGLAAFLRVTAEVNEAVSTLLLNFIALDLLLFLIYQPWKDPNGTGQPASPPLQDDAHLPLIGDTTVTIGIIIAVVCAILAWVLLKYTRWGFKLAVAGGNPEAARRAGLPVNRLLMSSMLLGGSLAGLGGMIYYAGTEFQLRPGLLATIGYSAFLASWLVRHRP
;
A
#
# COMPACT_ATOMS: atom_id res chain seq x y z
N MET A 1 -10.00 49.75 -12.87
CA MET A 1 -10.97 48.80 -13.45
C MET A 1 -11.40 47.85 -12.34
N THR A 2 -12.50 48.16 -11.69
CA THR A 2 -13.12 47.41 -10.60
C THR A 2 -14.16 46.46 -11.20
N THR A 3 -13.89 45.16 -11.18
CA THR A 3 -14.85 44.13 -11.60
C THR A 3 -15.88 43.92 -10.49
N THR A 4 -17.07 44.48 -10.67
CA THR A 4 -18.23 44.21 -9.84
C THR A 4 -18.68 42.76 -10.07
N VAL A 5 -18.40 41.89 -9.10
CA VAL A 5 -18.97 40.54 -9.05
C VAL A 5 -20.44 40.69 -8.69
N THR A 6 -21.33 40.44 -9.64
CA THR A 6 -22.77 40.34 -9.39
C THR A 6 -23.04 39.14 -8.47
N PRO A 7 -23.86 39.30 -7.41
CA PRO A 7 -24.24 38.18 -6.55
C PRO A 7 -25.04 37.15 -7.35
N PRO A 8 -24.90 35.84 -7.05
CA PRO A 8 -25.63 34.79 -7.74
C PRO A 8 -27.14 34.94 -7.50
N ASP A 9 -27.90 34.88 -8.59
CA ASP A 9 -29.36 34.94 -8.58
C ASP A 9 -29.95 33.69 -7.90
N LEU A 10 -30.45 33.86 -6.68
CA LEU A 10 -31.06 32.80 -5.87
C LEU A 10 -32.52 32.50 -6.26
N SER A 11 -33.06 33.13 -7.31
CA SER A 11 -34.45 32.93 -7.75
C SER A 11 -34.63 31.80 -8.79
N SER A 12 -33.54 31.24 -9.31
CA SER A 12 -33.60 30.05 -10.16
C SER A 12 -33.40 28.77 -9.33
N SER A 13 -34.44 28.37 -8.60
CA SER A 13 -34.55 26.95 -8.22
C SER A 13 -34.60 26.15 -9.53
N PRO A 14 -33.69 25.19 -9.78
CA PRO A 14 -33.91 24.22 -10.84
C PRO A 14 -35.01 23.28 -10.36
N ASP A 15 -36.25 23.76 -10.45
CA ASP A 15 -37.46 22.94 -10.36
C ASP A 15 -37.68 22.27 -11.72
N ASP A 16 -36.66 21.52 -12.17
CA ASP A 16 -36.90 20.43 -13.09
C ASP A 16 -37.68 19.41 -12.27
N GLY A 17 -38.99 19.28 -12.52
CA GLY A 17 -39.95 18.37 -11.87
C GLY A 17 -39.64 16.86 -12.01
N GLN A 18 -38.36 16.54 -12.13
CA GLN A 18 -37.77 15.23 -12.11
C GLN A 18 -37.61 14.77 -10.66
N SER A 19 -38.13 13.57 -10.38
CA SER A 19 -37.92 12.93 -9.09
C SER A 19 -36.42 12.88 -8.73
N PRO A 20 -36.03 12.96 -7.46
CA PRO A 20 -34.62 12.81 -7.03
C PRO A 20 -33.95 11.53 -7.55
N PHE A 21 -34.76 10.53 -7.91
CA PHE A 21 -34.33 9.26 -8.49
C PHE A 21 -33.92 9.39 -9.96
N SER A 22 -34.63 10.16 -10.78
CA SER A 22 -34.31 10.34 -12.21
C SER A 22 -33.06 11.19 -12.42
N GLN A 23 -32.85 12.23 -11.60
CA GLN A 23 -31.62 13.02 -11.62
C GLN A 23 -30.39 12.18 -11.23
N ARG A 24 -30.51 11.31 -10.21
CA ARG A 24 -29.43 10.39 -9.82
C ARG A 24 -29.15 9.35 -10.91
N ALA A 25 -30.19 8.81 -11.55
CA ALA A 25 -30.05 7.84 -12.63
C ALA A 25 -29.34 8.46 -13.85
N GLU A 26 -29.66 9.71 -14.20
CA GLU A 26 -29.01 10.41 -15.32
C GLU A 26 -27.54 10.74 -15.01
N LEU A 27 -27.23 11.19 -13.79
CA LEU A 27 -25.86 11.40 -13.33
C LEU A 27 -25.03 10.13 -13.37
N VAL A 28 -25.57 9.02 -12.87
CA VAL A 28 -24.93 7.71 -12.92
C VAL A 28 -24.75 7.26 -14.36
N GLY A 29 -25.76 7.40 -15.22
CA GLY A 29 -25.68 7.07 -16.65
C GLY A 29 -24.59 7.85 -17.39
N ARG A 30 -24.50 9.16 -17.16
CA ARG A 30 -23.46 10.02 -17.75
C ARG A 30 -22.06 9.65 -17.25
N LEU A 31 -21.91 9.36 -15.96
CA LEU A 31 -20.63 8.94 -15.38
C LEU A 31 -20.20 7.58 -15.94
N THR A 32 -21.10 6.59 -15.94
CA THR A 32 -20.84 5.25 -16.49
C THR A 32 -20.50 5.31 -17.98
N GLY A 33 -21.24 6.11 -18.76
CA GLY A 33 -20.97 6.32 -20.18
C GLY A 33 -19.59 6.91 -20.45
N ARG A 34 -19.14 7.87 -19.63
CA ARG A 34 -17.78 8.44 -19.73
C ARG A 34 -16.69 7.40 -19.44
N TRP A 35 -16.87 6.56 -18.42
CA TRP A 35 -15.91 5.49 -18.08
C TRP A 35 -15.86 4.41 -19.16
N VAL A 36 -17.01 3.96 -19.65
CA VAL A 36 -17.07 2.99 -20.76
C VAL A 36 -16.43 3.57 -22.02
N GLY A 37 -16.71 4.83 -22.37
CA GLY A 37 -16.08 5.51 -23.49
C GLY A 37 -14.55 5.59 -23.35
N ALA A 38 -14.05 5.94 -22.17
CA ALA A 38 -12.61 5.98 -21.90
C ALA A 38 -11.94 4.60 -22.06
N ILE A 39 -12.57 3.54 -21.56
CA ILE A 39 -12.07 2.16 -21.70
C ILE A 39 -12.04 1.75 -23.18
N LEU A 40 -13.10 2.03 -23.94
CA LEU A 40 -13.17 1.72 -25.37
C LEU A 40 -12.10 2.47 -26.17
N ILE A 41 -11.91 3.77 -25.90
CA ILE A 41 -10.85 4.56 -26.55
C ILE A 41 -9.47 3.99 -26.22
N ALA A 42 -9.21 3.62 -24.96
CA ALA A 42 -7.95 2.98 -24.58
C ALA A 42 -7.72 1.66 -25.30
N LEU A 43 -8.75 0.80 -25.41
CA LEU A 43 -8.67 -0.46 -26.16
C LEU A 43 -8.40 -0.24 -27.65
N ILE A 44 -9.02 0.77 -28.27
CA ILE A 44 -8.79 1.12 -29.67
C ILE A 44 -7.34 1.59 -29.87
N ILE A 45 -6.86 2.51 -29.04
CA ILE A 45 -5.48 3.00 -29.12
C ILE A 45 -4.50 1.83 -28.97
N PHE A 46 -4.71 0.96 -27.98
CA PHE A 46 -3.84 -0.19 -27.74
C PHE A 46 -3.90 -1.20 -28.90
N SER A 47 -5.09 -1.42 -29.49
CA SER A 47 -5.27 -2.25 -30.68
C SER A 47 -4.48 -1.72 -31.87
N ILE A 48 -4.51 -0.40 -32.10
CA ILE A 48 -3.73 0.25 -33.17
C ILE A 48 -2.23 -0.01 -32.95
N LEU A 49 -1.73 0.15 -31.72
CA LEU A 49 -0.33 -0.11 -31.39
C LEU A 49 0.05 -1.58 -31.65
N ILE A 50 -0.79 -2.53 -31.25
CA ILE A 50 -0.56 -3.97 -31.51
C ILE A 50 -0.49 -4.23 -33.01
N MET A 51 -1.38 -3.61 -33.79
CA MET A 51 -1.37 -3.73 -35.26
C MET A 51 -0.08 -3.16 -35.87
N THR A 52 0.48 -2.06 -35.33
CA THR A 52 1.78 -1.53 -35.80
C THR A 52 2.94 -2.50 -35.59
N LYS A 53 2.80 -3.46 -34.68
CA LYS A 53 3.78 -4.53 -34.42
C LYS A 53 3.50 -5.81 -35.20
N GLY A 54 2.50 -5.82 -36.08
CA GLY A 54 2.16 -6.97 -36.92
C GLY A 54 1.41 -8.08 -36.19
N ALA A 55 0.93 -7.84 -34.97
CA ALA A 55 0.14 -8.80 -34.20
C ALA A 55 -1.37 -8.52 -34.32
N ASN A 56 -2.20 -9.55 -34.16
CA ASN A 56 -3.65 -9.40 -34.14
C ASN A 56 -4.13 -8.99 -32.74
N PRO A 57 -4.78 -7.81 -32.56
CA PRO A 57 -5.27 -7.36 -31.26
C PRO A 57 -6.17 -8.36 -30.56
N PHE A 58 -7.06 -9.04 -31.31
CA PHE A 58 -8.00 -9.99 -30.73
C PHE A 58 -7.27 -11.18 -30.08
N ASN A 59 -6.22 -11.68 -30.73
CA ASN A 59 -5.39 -12.77 -30.17
C ASN A 59 -4.60 -12.29 -28.95
N VAL A 60 -4.01 -11.10 -29.01
CA VAL A 60 -3.26 -10.55 -27.87
C VAL A 60 -4.16 -10.35 -26.66
N PHE A 61 -5.38 -9.84 -26.84
CA PHE A 61 -6.32 -9.68 -25.73
C PHE A 61 -6.86 -11.02 -25.21
N SER A 62 -7.15 -11.98 -26.10
CA SER A 62 -7.63 -13.31 -25.68
C SER A 62 -6.54 -14.10 -24.95
N GLU A 63 -5.29 -14.04 -25.42
CA GLU A 63 -4.13 -14.62 -24.74
C GLU A 63 -3.84 -13.92 -23.41
N ALA A 64 -3.92 -12.59 -23.36
CA ALA A 64 -3.75 -11.85 -22.11
C ALA A 64 -4.82 -12.27 -21.08
N TRP A 65 -6.08 -12.41 -21.51
CA TRP A 65 -7.17 -12.88 -20.66
C TRP A 65 -6.95 -14.31 -20.17
N ALA A 66 -6.62 -15.23 -21.07
CA ALA A 66 -6.36 -16.64 -20.74
C ALA A 66 -5.17 -16.77 -19.78
N ASN A 67 -4.05 -16.10 -20.08
CA ASN A 67 -2.87 -16.16 -19.24
C ASN A 67 -3.05 -15.50 -17.87
N THR A 68 -3.94 -14.50 -17.74
CA THR A 68 -4.16 -13.81 -16.47
C THR A 68 -5.19 -14.52 -15.59
N ILE A 69 -6.33 -14.92 -16.17
CA ILE A 69 -7.49 -15.43 -15.41
C ILE A 69 -7.56 -16.96 -15.41
N GLN A 70 -7.22 -17.61 -16.52
CA GLN A 70 -7.37 -19.07 -16.66
C GLN A 70 -6.14 -19.85 -16.20
N SER A 71 -4.97 -19.21 -16.14
CA SER A 71 -3.74 -19.84 -15.65
C SER A 71 -3.73 -19.97 -14.12
N PRO A 72 -3.69 -21.19 -13.57
CA PRO A 72 -3.58 -21.38 -12.12
C PRO A 72 -2.30 -20.75 -11.56
N PHE A 73 -1.21 -20.78 -12.31
CA PHE A 73 0.06 -20.17 -11.91
C PHE A 73 -0.06 -18.63 -11.81
N ALA A 74 -0.68 -17.97 -12.80
CA ALA A 74 -0.85 -16.52 -12.76
C ALA A 74 -1.76 -16.09 -11.60
N MET A 75 -2.80 -16.87 -11.30
CA MET A 75 -3.67 -16.63 -10.14
C MET A 75 -2.89 -16.78 -8.82
N GLN A 76 -2.04 -17.81 -8.69
CA GLN A 76 -1.19 -17.96 -7.50
C GLN A 76 -0.22 -16.78 -7.36
N GLN A 77 0.42 -16.34 -8.44
CA GLN A 77 1.29 -15.17 -8.42
C GLN A 77 0.55 -13.88 -8.06
N ALA A 78 -0.68 -13.72 -8.53
CA ALA A 78 -1.54 -12.61 -8.15
C ALA A 78 -1.84 -12.63 -6.64
N LEU A 79 -2.13 -13.80 -6.05
CA LEU A 79 -2.35 -13.95 -4.61
C LEU A 79 -1.09 -13.67 -3.78
N VAL A 80 0.08 -14.11 -4.24
CA VAL A 80 1.37 -13.81 -3.60
C VAL A 80 1.60 -12.30 -3.55
N LYS A 81 1.37 -11.60 -4.67
CA LYS A 81 1.52 -10.13 -4.72
C LYS A 81 0.41 -9.37 -4.00
N ALA A 82 -0.76 -9.96 -3.82
CA ALA A 82 -1.87 -9.33 -3.11
C ALA A 82 -1.56 -9.11 -1.62
N ALA A 83 -0.80 -10.01 -0.98
CA ALA A 83 -0.47 -9.91 0.45
C ALA A 83 0.23 -8.59 0.84
N PRO A 84 1.41 -8.24 0.27
CA PRO A 84 2.07 -6.97 0.59
C PRO A 84 1.24 -5.76 0.12
N LEU A 85 0.47 -5.88 -0.96
CA LEU A 85 -0.39 -4.81 -1.48
C LEU A 85 -1.52 -4.47 -0.50
N ILE A 86 -2.22 -5.48 0.03
CA ILE A 86 -3.27 -5.29 1.04
C ILE A 86 -2.69 -4.61 2.29
N LEU A 87 -1.56 -5.10 2.79
CA LEU A 87 -0.93 -4.56 3.99
C LEU A 87 -0.46 -3.12 3.80
N ALA A 88 0.12 -2.79 2.64
CA ALA A 88 0.47 -1.43 2.28
C ALA A 88 -0.77 -0.53 2.09
N ALA A 89 -1.89 -1.07 1.58
CA ALA A 89 -3.13 -0.30 1.42
C ALA A 89 -3.75 0.04 2.79
N LEU A 90 -3.64 -0.87 3.77
CA LEU A 90 -4.01 -0.62 5.17
C LEU A 90 -3.12 0.46 5.81
N ALA A 91 -1.81 0.47 5.47
CA ALA A 91 -0.88 1.50 5.92
C ALA A 91 -1.26 2.91 5.46
N VAL A 92 -2.02 3.01 4.38
CA VAL A 92 -2.62 4.28 3.90
C VAL A 92 -4.00 4.50 4.52
N ALA A 93 -4.85 3.46 4.57
CA ALA A 93 -6.23 3.58 5.02
C ALA A 93 -6.36 3.96 6.50
N ILE A 94 -5.48 3.46 7.37
CA ILE A 94 -5.53 3.73 8.82
C ILE A 94 -5.20 5.20 9.14
N PRO A 95 -4.06 5.77 8.71
CA PRO A 95 -3.77 7.20 8.92
C PRO A 95 -4.79 8.12 8.25
N ALA A 96 -5.36 7.72 7.11
CA ALA A 96 -6.41 8.49 6.43
C ALA A 96 -7.66 8.71 7.29
N ARG A 97 -7.95 7.80 8.23
CA ARG A 97 -9.03 8.01 9.22
C ARG A 97 -8.75 9.13 10.20
N ALA A 98 -7.48 9.45 10.42
CA ALA A 98 -7.03 10.57 11.24
C ALA A 98 -6.85 11.86 10.43
N GLY A 99 -7.20 11.86 9.14
CA GLY A 99 -7.01 12.98 8.22
C GLY A 99 -5.59 13.10 7.64
N LEU A 100 -4.73 12.10 7.84
CA LEU A 100 -3.36 12.09 7.33
C LEU A 100 -3.27 11.44 5.94
N VAL A 101 -2.33 11.91 5.13
CA VAL A 101 -2.02 11.31 3.83
C VAL A 101 -0.64 10.65 3.89
N ASN A 102 -0.61 9.32 4.00
CA ASN A 102 0.63 8.54 4.00
C ASN A 102 0.95 8.06 2.58
N VAL A 103 1.98 8.63 1.94
CA VAL A 103 2.49 8.19 0.62
C VAL A 103 3.72 7.27 0.79
N GLY A 104 4.16 7.06 2.02
CA GLY A 104 5.41 6.38 2.38
C GLY A 104 5.35 4.86 2.41
N GLY A 105 4.33 4.25 1.81
CA GLY A 105 4.12 2.80 1.86
C GLY A 105 5.30 2.03 1.26
N GLU A 106 5.93 2.56 0.21
CA GLU A 106 7.07 1.93 -0.45
C GLU A 106 8.30 1.85 0.47
N GLY A 107 8.65 2.96 1.13
CA GLY A 107 9.76 3.00 2.08
C GLY A 107 9.48 2.15 3.32
N GLN A 108 8.24 2.14 3.82
CA GLN A 108 7.84 1.31 4.97
C GLN A 108 7.96 -0.19 4.64
N LEU A 109 7.55 -0.61 3.43
CA LEU A 109 7.75 -1.97 2.92
C LEU A 109 9.25 -2.31 2.81
N ILE A 110 10.04 -1.43 2.18
CA ILE A 110 11.49 -1.64 2.00
C ILE A 110 12.20 -1.79 3.34
N ILE A 111 11.95 -0.88 4.28
CA ILE A 111 12.57 -0.92 5.61
C ILE A 111 12.11 -2.15 6.42
N GLY A 112 10.87 -2.59 6.25
CA GLY A 112 10.39 -3.85 6.81
C GLY A 112 11.16 -5.06 6.29
N ALA A 113 11.38 -5.14 4.98
CA ALA A 113 12.19 -6.19 4.36
C ALA A 113 13.66 -6.12 4.79
N VAL A 114 14.24 -4.91 4.85
CA VAL A 114 15.62 -4.67 5.32
C VAL A 114 15.79 -5.11 6.77
N ALA A 115 14.84 -4.79 7.65
CA ALA A 115 14.90 -5.22 9.04
C ALA A 115 14.81 -6.74 9.18
N ALA A 116 13.93 -7.38 8.41
CA ALA A 116 13.82 -8.85 8.38
C ALA A 116 15.12 -9.52 7.90
N ALA A 117 15.70 -9.03 6.81
CA ALA A 117 17.00 -9.49 6.32
C ALA A 117 18.13 -9.23 7.32
N GLY A 118 18.08 -8.09 8.03
CA GLY A 118 19.02 -7.75 9.09
C GLY A 118 18.99 -8.77 10.23
N VAL A 119 17.80 -9.18 10.69
CA VAL A 119 17.68 -10.24 11.71
C VAL A 119 18.38 -11.52 11.25
N PHE A 120 18.15 -11.96 10.01
CA PHE A 120 18.85 -13.11 9.44
C PHE A 120 20.36 -12.92 9.42
N GLN A 121 20.83 -11.77 8.91
CA GLN A 121 22.25 -11.46 8.76
C GLN A 121 23.00 -11.37 10.10
N PHE A 122 22.36 -10.85 11.15
CA PHE A 122 22.96 -10.74 12.50
C PHE A 122 22.90 -12.06 13.29
N THR A 123 22.01 -12.97 12.91
CA THR A 123 21.83 -14.23 13.60
C THR A 123 22.76 -15.33 13.07
N ASP A 124 23.25 -15.19 11.83
CA ASP A 124 24.30 -16.03 11.24
C ASP A 124 23.98 -17.53 11.31
N GLY A 125 22.71 -17.89 11.05
CA GLY A 125 22.24 -19.28 11.07
C GLY A 125 22.16 -19.94 12.45
N ARG A 126 22.36 -19.21 13.56
CA ARG A 126 22.39 -19.76 14.92
C ARG A 126 21.02 -19.99 15.55
N VAL A 127 19.96 -19.52 14.91
CA VAL A 127 18.58 -19.63 15.39
C VAL A 127 17.78 -20.48 14.42
N ALA A 128 16.95 -21.37 14.98
CA ALA A 128 16.08 -22.22 14.21
C ALA A 128 15.06 -21.41 13.40
N GLY A 129 14.78 -21.85 12.18
CA GLY A 129 13.86 -21.22 11.23
C GLY A 129 12.55 -20.65 11.82
N PRO A 130 11.74 -21.42 12.58
CA PRO A 130 10.48 -20.91 13.13
C PRO A 130 10.65 -19.71 14.07
N VAL A 131 11.71 -19.71 14.89
CA VAL A 131 12.01 -18.60 15.79
C VAL A 131 12.51 -17.40 14.98
N LEU A 132 13.32 -17.65 13.96
CA LEU A 132 13.82 -16.62 13.07
C LEU A 132 12.67 -15.90 12.34
N ILE A 133 11.67 -16.63 11.84
CA ILE A 133 10.47 -16.04 11.21
C ILE A 133 9.74 -15.10 12.19
N ILE A 134 9.56 -15.50 13.44
CA ILE A 134 8.90 -14.66 14.46
C ILE A 134 9.72 -13.38 14.71
N LEU A 135 11.05 -13.49 14.82
CA LEU A 135 11.92 -12.33 14.99
C LEU A 135 11.87 -11.40 13.77
N MET A 136 11.84 -11.95 12.55
CA MET A 136 11.69 -11.20 11.31
C MET A 136 10.35 -10.46 11.25
N VAL A 137 9.25 -11.12 11.64
CA VAL A 137 7.92 -10.49 11.75
C VAL A 137 7.97 -9.28 12.67
N ILE A 138 8.50 -9.46 13.88
CA ILE A 138 8.58 -8.40 14.88
C ILE A 138 9.48 -7.27 14.38
N ALA A 139 10.66 -7.59 13.85
CA ALA A 139 11.59 -6.59 13.33
C ALA A 139 11.01 -5.80 12.16
N GLY A 140 10.36 -6.48 11.21
CA GLY A 140 9.68 -5.84 10.08
C GLY A 140 8.58 -4.89 10.53
N MET A 141 7.71 -5.33 11.45
CA MET A 141 6.65 -4.50 12.03
C MET A 141 7.21 -3.30 12.79
N VAL A 142 8.22 -3.49 13.63
CA VAL A 142 8.82 -2.41 14.43
C VAL A 142 9.53 -1.41 13.53
N ALA A 143 10.32 -1.88 12.56
CA ALA A 143 11.05 -0.99 11.65
C ALA A 143 10.08 -0.18 10.77
N GLY A 144 9.05 -0.81 10.21
CA GLY A 144 8.01 -0.10 9.46
C GLY A 144 7.24 0.91 10.32
N ALA A 145 6.92 0.55 11.57
CA ALA A 145 6.29 1.45 12.53
C ALA A 145 7.18 2.66 12.81
N LEU A 146 8.45 2.45 13.15
CA LEU A 146 9.40 3.52 13.43
C LEU A 146 9.62 4.43 12.21
N TRP A 147 9.67 3.86 11.00
CA TRP A 147 9.83 4.61 9.76
C TRP A 147 8.64 5.54 9.49
N SER A 148 7.42 5.04 9.64
CA SER A 148 6.21 5.86 9.53
C SER A 148 6.10 6.86 10.70
N GLY A 149 6.50 6.42 11.90
CA GLY A 149 6.56 7.22 13.11
C GLY A 149 7.48 8.43 12.98
N LEU A 150 8.58 8.32 12.23
CA LEU A 150 9.46 9.45 11.93
C LEU A 150 8.70 10.56 11.17
N ALA A 151 7.93 10.20 10.13
CA ALA A 151 7.11 11.18 9.42
C ALA A 151 6.01 11.77 10.32
N ALA A 152 5.39 10.93 11.14
CA ALA A 152 4.38 11.37 12.11
C ALA A 152 4.96 12.32 13.17
N PHE A 153 6.20 12.08 13.60
CA PHE A 153 6.92 12.93 14.53
C PHE A 153 7.19 14.31 13.93
N LEU A 154 7.65 14.36 12.68
CA LEU A 154 7.85 15.62 11.95
C LEU A 154 6.54 16.40 11.77
N ARG A 155 5.45 15.69 11.47
CA ARG A 155 4.11 16.28 11.38
C ARG A 155 3.65 16.89 12.71
N VAL A 156 3.86 16.18 13.82
CA VAL A 156 3.38 16.61 15.14
C VAL A 156 4.22 17.71 15.76
N THR A 157 5.54 17.73 15.51
CA THR A 157 6.47 18.67 16.15
C THR A 157 6.81 19.88 15.30
N ALA A 158 6.96 19.70 13.99
CA ALA A 158 7.40 20.73 13.06
C ALA A 158 6.33 21.09 12.01
N GLU A 159 5.11 20.55 12.14
CA GLU A 159 3.97 20.78 11.24
C GLU A 159 4.26 20.49 9.76
N VAL A 160 5.31 19.71 9.49
CA VAL A 160 5.71 19.32 8.13
C VAL A 160 4.58 18.53 7.48
N ASN A 161 4.35 18.78 6.19
CA ASN A 161 3.37 18.02 5.42
C ASN A 161 3.76 16.52 5.40
N GLU A 162 2.87 15.70 5.93
CA GLU A 162 3.00 14.25 6.07
C GLU A 162 3.12 13.55 4.71
N ALA A 163 2.45 14.03 3.66
CA ALA A 163 2.55 13.43 2.34
C ALA A 163 3.94 13.66 1.75
N VAL A 164 4.51 14.86 1.91
CA VAL A 164 5.86 15.19 1.44
C VAL A 164 6.91 14.42 2.24
N SER A 165 6.84 14.44 3.57
CA SER A 165 7.82 13.75 4.42
C SER A 165 7.82 12.24 4.20
N THR A 166 6.64 11.61 4.11
CA THR A 166 6.53 10.17 3.83
C THR A 166 7.02 9.81 2.42
N LEU A 167 6.77 10.65 1.41
CA LEU A 167 7.29 10.46 0.07
C LEU A 167 8.83 10.57 0.03
N LEU A 168 9.41 11.59 0.66
CA LEU A 168 10.86 11.78 0.70
C LEU A 168 11.57 10.62 1.42
N LEU A 169 10.95 10.09 2.47
CA LEU A 169 11.47 8.92 3.18
C LEU A 169 11.45 7.62 2.35
N ASN A 170 10.67 7.54 1.25
CA ASN A 170 10.76 6.40 0.34
C ASN A 170 12.11 6.36 -0.38
N PHE A 171 12.62 7.50 -0.83
CA PHE A 171 13.92 7.58 -1.50
C PHE A 171 15.05 7.21 -0.54
N ILE A 172 15.01 7.72 0.69
CA ILE A 172 15.99 7.38 1.72
C ILE A 172 15.96 5.87 2.04
N ALA A 173 14.78 5.26 2.11
CA ALA A 173 14.65 3.83 2.33
C ALA A 173 15.27 3.00 1.18
N LEU A 174 15.03 3.43 -0.06
CA LEU A 174 15.61 2.79 -1.24
C LEU A 174 17.14 2.93 -1.23
N ASP A 175 17.66 4.12 -0.98
CA ASP A 175 19.11 4.37 -0.92
C ASP A 175 19.77 3.57 0.21
N LEU A 176 19.09 3.42 1.35
CA LEU A 176 19.55 2.56 2.44
C LEU A 176 19.62 1.09 2.03
N LEU A 177 18.56 0.57 1.38
CA LEU A 177 18.54 -0.79 0.83
C LEU A 177 19.71 -0.99 -0.15
N LEU A 178 19.87 -0.07 -1.09
CA LEU A 178 20.95 -0.15 -2.08
C LEU A 178 22.32 -0.12 -1.41
N PHE A 179 22.56 0.84 -0.50
CA PHE A 179 23.80 0.92 0.26
C PHE A 179 24.14 -0.42 0.93
N LEU A 180 23.17 -1.06 1.59
CA LEU A 180 23.37 -2.33 2.27
C LEU A 180 23.80 -3.45 1.31
N ILE A 181 23.08 -3.64 0.20
CA ILE A 181 23.38 -4.74 -0.75
C ILE A 181 24.60 -4.49 -1.64
N TYR A 182 25.03 -3.23 -1.80
CA TYR A 182 26.27 -2.89 -2.51
C TYR A 182 27.51 -2.96 -1.62
N GLN A 183 27.34 -2.83 -0.30
CA GLN A 183 28.44 -2.74 0.66
C GLN A 183 28.35 -3.86 1.72
N PRO A 184 27.82 -3.65 2.95
CA PRO A 184 28.00 -4.58 4.06
C PRO A 184 27.27 -5.91 3.89
N TRP A 185 26.18 -5.95 3.13
CA TRP A 185 25.34 -7.13 2.96
C TRP A 185 25.45 -7.71 1.55
N LYS A 186 26.50 -7.36 0.80
CA LYS A 186 26.72 -7.95 -0.52
C LYS A 186 27.02 -9.45 -0.37
N ASP A 187 26.30 -10.28 -1.11
CA ASP A 187 26.56 -11.73 -1.16
C ASP A 187 27.98 -12.02 -1.67
N PRO A 188 28.85 -12.65 -0.85
CA PRO A 188 30.20 -13.04 -1.27
C PRO A 188 30.21 -14.04 -2.43
N ASN A 189 29.15 -14.85 -2.56
CA ASN A 189 29.00 -15.89 -3.57
C ASN A 189 28.19 -15.43 -4.79
N GLY A 190 27.80 -14.15 -4.84
CA GLY A 190 26.96 -13.61 -5.90
C GLY A 190 27.67 -13.50 -7.26
N THR A 191 26.94 -13.73 -8.35
CA THR A 191 27.46 -13.72 -9.73
C THR A 191 27.56 -12.32 -10.36
N GLY A 192 27.94 -11.31 -9.56
CA GLY A 192 28.13 -9.92 -10.01
C GLY A 192 26.91 -9.00 -9.93
N GLN A 193 25.72 -9.53 -9.60
CA GLN A 193 24.55 -8.70 -9.27
C GLN A 193 24.56 -8.36 -7.77
N PRO A 194 24.32 -7.08 -7.39
CA PRO A 194 24.23 -6.68 -5.99
C PRO A 194 22.97 -7.28 -5.37
N ALA A 195 23.16 -8.18 -4.41
CA ALA A 195 22.08 -8.83 -3.68
C ALA A 195 22.57 -9.22 -2.28
N SER A 196 21.65 -9.41 -1.33
CA SER A 196 21.98 -10.05 -0.06
C SER A 196 22.17 -11.56 -0.20
N PRO A 197 22.86 -12.21 0.76
CA PRO A 197 22.86 -13.66 0.86
C PRO A 197 21.43 -14.22 0.86
N PRO A 198 21.21 -15.44 0.28
CA PRO A 198 19.92 -16.11 0.32
C PRO A 198 19.51 -16.45 1.74
N LEU A 199 18.23 -16.22 2.03
CA LEU A 199 17.59 -16.69 3.24
C LEU A 199 17.61 -18.23 3.27
N GLN A 200 18.01 -18.80 4.40
CA GLN A 200 18.00 -20.23 4.65
C GLN A 200 16.60 -20.85 4.47
N ASP A 201 16.54 -22.07 3.92
CA ASP A 201 15.29 -22.75 3.55
C ASP A 201 14.33 -22.97 4.73
N ASP A 202 14.86 -23.15 5.94
CA ASP A 202 14.05 -23.33 7.15
C ASP A 202 13.39 -22.02 7.64
N ALA A 203 13.81 -20.87 7.14
CA ALA A 203 13.25 -19.55 7.46
C ALA A 203 12.34 -19.00 6.35
N HIS A 204 12.01 -19.81 5.34
CA HIS A 204 11.01 -19.45 4.34
C HIS A 204 9.62 -19.47 4.95
N LEU A 205 8.77 -18.53 4.54
CA LEU A 205 7.37 -18.53 4.96
C LEU A 205 6.67 -19.79 4.43
N PRO A 206 5.91 -20.52 5.27
CA PRO A 206 5.21 -21.72 4.86
C PRO A 206 4.28 -21.47 3.66
N LEU A 207 4.31 -22.40 2.72
CA LEU A 207 3.39 -22.44 1.58
C LEU A 207 2.05 -23.06 1.99
N ILE A 208 0.99 -22.68 1.27
CA ILE A 208 -0.36 -23.21 1.45
C ILE A 208 -0.50 -24.45 0.56
N GLY A 209 -0.38 -25.63 1.16
CA GLY A 209 -0.42 -26.91 0.42
C GLY A 209 0.67 -26.98 -0.65
N ASP A 210 0.35 -27.58 -1.80
CA ASP A 210 1.28 -27.76 -2.92
C ASP A 210 1.27 -26.56 -3.91
N THR A 211 1.02 -25.35 -3.41
CA THR A 211 0.94 -24.13 -4.24
C THR A 211 2.15 -23.23 -4.06
N THR A 212 2.33 -22.24 -4.94
CA THR A 212 3.32 -21.17 -4.74
C THR A 212 2.85 -20.07 -3.79
N VAL A 213 1.64 -20.20 -3.22
CA VAL A 213 1.04 -19.18 -2.36
C VAL A 213 1.54 -19.32 -0.94
N THR A 214 2.10 -18.25 -0.39
CA THR A 214 2.58 -18.21 0.99
C THR A 214 1.44 -17.94 1.97
N ILE A 215 1.62 -18.34 3.23
CA ILE A 215 0.69 -18.00 4.32
C ILE A 215 0.52 -16.48 4.51
N GLY A 216 1.39 -15.67 3.90
CA GLY A 216 1.31 -14.22 3.89
C GLY A 216 -0.04 -13.65 3.46
N ILE A 217 -0.75 -14.30 2.51
CA ILE A 217 -2.09 -13.86 2.11
C ILE A 217 -3.11 -14.00 3.24
N ILE A 218 -3.04 -15.09 4.01
CA ILE A 218 -3.91 -15.32 5.17
C ILE A 218 -3.63 -14.25 6.23
N ILE A 219 -2.35 -13.98 6.49
CA ILE A 219 -1.94 -12.92 7.44
C ILE A 219 -2.49 -11.56 6.99
N ALA A 220 -2.34 -11.22 5.71
CA ALA A 220 -2.82 -9.95 5.16
C ALA A 220 -4.36 -9.80 5.29
N VAL A 221 -5.12 -10.85 4.98
CA VAL A 221 -6.59 -10.85 5.13
C VAL A 221 -6.99 -10.73 6.61
N VAL A 222 -6.33 -11.46 7.51
CA VAL A 222 -6.56 -11.34 8.96
C VAL A 222 -6.28 -9.92 9.44
N CYS A 223 -5.16 -9.31 9.02
CA CYS A 223 -4.84 -7.92 9.34
C CYS A 223 -5.89 -6.94 8.80
N ALA A 224 -6.43 -7.16 7.60
CA ALA A 224 -7.50 -6.33 7.04
C ALA A 224 -8.78 -6.41 7.88
N ILE A 225 -9.20 -7.62 8.26
CA ILE A 225 -10.35 -7.84 9.14
C ILE A 225 -10.12 -7.18 10.50
N LEU A 226 -8.93 -7.35 11.10
CA LEU A 226 -8.57 -6.73 12.37
C LEU A 226 -8.57 -5.20 12.27
N ALA A 227 -8.03 -4.62 11.19
CA ALA A 227 -8.05 -3.18 10.95
C ALA A 227 -9.49 -2.66 10.79
N TRP A 228 -10.35 -3.39 10.08
CA TRP A 228 -11.76 -3.07 9.96
C TRP A 228 -12.46 -3.10 11.33
N VAL A 229 -12.24 -4.14 12.13
CA VAL A 229 -12.81 -4.24 13.48
C VAL A 229 -12.32 -3.09 14.36
N LEU A 230 -11.01 -2.84 14.33
CA LEU A 230 -10.36 -1.79 15.10
C LEU A 230 -10.93 -0.41 14.76
N LEU A 231 -11.08 -0.09 13.48
CA LEU A 231 -11.55 1.22 13.04
C LEU A 231 -13.06 1.41 13.25
N LYS A 232 -13.86 0.35 13.09
CA LYS A 232 -15.32 0.45 13.15
C LYS A 232 -15.90 0.29 14.56
N TYR A 233 -15.34 -0.60 15.38
CA TYR A 233 -15.97 -1.01 16.65
C TYR A 233 -15.22 -0.57 17.90
N THR A 234 -14.06 0.11 17.79
CA THR A 234 -13.30 0.53 18.97
C THR A 234 -13.34 2.04 19.23
N ARG A 235 -13.11 2.41 20.50
CA ARG A 235 -12.98 3.81 20.95
C ARG A 235 -11.82 4.51 20.23
N TRP A 236 -10.75 3.80 19.90
CA TRP A 236 -9.60 4.37 19.21
C TRP A 236 -9.98 4.77 17.77
N GLY A 237 -10.66 3.88 17.04
CA GLY A 237 -11.17 4.18 15.70
C GLY A 237 -12.15 5.36 15.67
N PHE A 238 -13.07 5.42 16.64
CA PHE A 238 -13.99 6.56 16.78
C PHE A 238 -13.23 7.88 17.04
N LYS A 239 -12.27 7.89 17.97
CA LYS A 239 -11.45 9.07 18.26
C LYS A 239 -10.63 9.53 17.05
N LEU A 240 -10.11 8.58 16.25
CA LEU A 240 -9.45 8.89 14.98
C LEU A 240 -10.39 9.62 14.03
N ALA A 241 -11.60 9.08 13.82
CA ALA A 241 -12.57 9.67 12.90
C ALA A 241 -12.97 11.10 13.31
N VAL A 242 -13.12 11.35 14.62
CA VAL A 242 -13.37 12.71 15.15
C VAL A 242 -12.18 13.63 14.88
N ALA A 243 -10.95 13.15 15.13
CA ALA A 243 -9.73 13.91 14.87
C ALA A 243 -9.53 14.23 13.38
N GLY A 244 -9.84 13.28 12.48
CA GLY A 244 -9.73 13.45 11.03
C GLY A 244 -10.81 14.34 10.43
N GLY A 245 -12.00 14.42 11.05
CA GLY A 245 -13.05 15.34 10.61
C GLY A 245 -12.75 16.80 10.95
N ASN A 246 -12.35 17.07 12.19
CA ASN A 246 -11.89 18.40 12.60
C ASN A 246 -10.91 18.29 13.80
N PRO A 247 -9.60 18.47 13.58
CA PRO A 247 -8.60 18.32 14.63
C PRO A 247 -8.70 19.41 15.71
N GLU A 248 -9.19 20.60 15.39
CA GLU A 248 -9.39 21.66 16.38
C GLU A 248 -10.57 21.37 17.29
N ALA A 249 -11.70 20.92 16.73
CA ALA A 249 -12.86 20.50 17.51
C ALA A 249 -12.51 19.31 18.42
N ALA A 250 -11.73 18.35 17.89
CA ALA A 250 -11.24 17.21 18.66
C ALA A 250 -10.36 17.65 19.85
N ARG A 251 -9.45 18.62 19.66
CA ARG A 251 -8.64 19.20 20.75
C ARG A 251 -9.50 19.90 21.80
N ARG A 252 -10.49 20.69 21.38
CA ARG A 252 -11.44 21.36 22.29
C ARG A 252 -12.30 20.37 23.08
N ALA A 253 -12.59 19.21 22.50
CA ALA A 253 -13.27 18.10 23.18
C ALA A 253 -12.33 17.25 24.10
N GLY A 254 -11.07 17.67 24.28
CA GLY A 254 -10.11 17.00 25.17
C GLY A 254 -9.47 15.74 24.57
N LEU A 255 -9.58 15.49 23.27
CA LEU A 255 -8.93 14.34 22.62
C LEU A 255 -7.42 14.60 22.43
N PRO A 256 -6.56 13.61 22.71
CA PRO A 256 -5.12 13.73 22.51
C PRO A 256 -4.76 13.54 21.02
N VAL A 257 -5.10 14.53 20.18
CA VAL A 257 -4.95 14.47 18.70
C VAL A 257 -3.56 14.02 18.29
N ASN A 258 -2.50 14.63 18.84
CA ASN A 258 -1.12 14.29 18.48
C ASN A 258 -0.78 12.81 18.73
N ARG A 259 -1.28 12.23 19.82
CA ARG A 259 -1.09 10.80 20.11
C ARG A 259 -1.89 9.92 19.15
N LEU A 260 -3.09 10.35 18.76
CA LEU A 260 -3.91 9.64 17.78
C LEU A 260 -3.22 9.61 16.41
N LEU A 261 -2.74 10.77 15.93
CA LEU A 261 -1.98 10.88 14.68
C LEU A 261 -0.75 9.96 14.70
N MET A 262 0.07 10.06 15.75
CA MET A 262 1.25 9.21 15.93
C MET A 262 0.89 7.71 15.92
N SER A 263 -0.09 7.31 16.75
CA SER A 263 -0.49 5.89 16.84
C SER A 263 -1.03 5.34 15.51
N SER A 264 -1.71 6.17 14.71
CA SER A 264 -2.26 5.76 13.41
C SER A 264 -1.16 5.48 12.39
N MET A 265 -0.11 6.32 12.38
CA MET A 265 1.05 6.17 11.51
C MET A 265 1.92 5.01 11.94
N LEU A 266 2.19 4.85 13.25
CA LEU A 266 2.92 3.69 13.78
C LEU A 266 2.22 2.38 13.40
N LEU A 267 0.89 2.30 13.58
CA LEU A 267 0.14 1.10 13.22
C LEU A 267 0.15 0.86 11.71
N GLY A 268 -0.09 1.90 10.89
CA GLY A 268 -0.03 1.78 9.44
C GLY A 268 1.34 1.32 8.95
N GLY A 269 2.41 1.96 9.43
CA GLY A 269 3.78 1.58 9.15
C GLY A 269 4.12 0.16 9.58
N SER A 270 3.59 -0.31 10.71
CA SER A 270 3.79 -1.69 11.16
C SER A 270 3.21 -2.73 10.19
N LEU A 271 2.05 -2.43 9.59
CA LEU A 271 1.42 -3.31 8.60
C LEU A 271 2.19 -3.29 7.28
N ALA A 272 2.62 -2.12 6.80
CA ALA A 272 3.50 -2.05 5.63
C ALA A 272 4.84 -2.78 5.88
N GLY A 273 5.44 -2.61 7.06
CA GLY A 273 6.67 -3.33 7.43
C GLY A 273 6.48 -4.86 7.44
N LEU A 274 5.34 -5.32 7.95
CA LEU A 274 4.95 -6.74 7.87
C LEU A 274 4.81 -7.22 6.41
N GLY A 275 4.26 -6.39 5.52
CA GLY A 275 4.16 -6.70 4.09
C GLY A 275 5.53 -6.86 3.44
N GLY A 276 6.50 -6.02 3.81
CA GLY A 276 7.88 -6.10 3.34
C GLY A 276 8.55 -7.40 3.77
N MET A 277 8.39 -7.77 5.05
CA MET A 277 8.88 -9.04 5.58
C MET A 277 8.24 -10.24 4.87
N ILE A 278 6.92 -10.22 4.66
CA ILE A 278 6.20 -11.30 3.98
C ILE A 278 6.72 -11.52 2.56
N TYR A 279 6.95 -10.43 1.82
CA TYR A 279 7.45 -10.52 0.45
C TYR A 279 8.91 -11.02 0.40
N TYR A 280 9.75 -10.52 1.31
CA TYR A 280 11.14 -10.97 1.44
C TYR A 280 11.23 -12.45 1.80
N ALA A 281 10.59 -12.88 2.89
CA ALA A 281 10.69 -14.24 3.40
C ALA A 281 9.81 -15.27 2.66
N GLY A 282 8.93 -14.82 1.77
CA GLY A 282 7.96 -15.68 1.09
C GLY A 282 8.17 -15.85 -0.40
N THR A 283 8.85 -14.93 -1.08
CA THR A 283 8.93 -14.96 -2.55
C THR A 283 10.34 -14.78 -3.07
N GLU A 284 11.05 -13.76 -2.58
CA GLU A 284 12.32 -13.37 -3.16
C GLU A 284 13.51 -13.97 -2.42
N PHE A 285 13.39 -14.18 -1.11
CA PHE A 285 14.39 -14.77 -0.21
C PHE A 285 15.73 -14.02 -0.17
N GLN A 286 15.88 -12.95 -0.93
CA GLN A 286 17.05 -12.09 -1.03
C GLN A 286 16.63 -10.65 -1.21
N LEU A 287 17.41 -9.73 -0.66
CA LEU A 287 17.28 -8.32 -0.98
C LEU A 287 17.96 -8.05 -2.31
N ARG A 288 17.21 -7.48 -3.26
CA ARG A 288 17.67 -7.15 -4.60
C ARG A 288 17.18 -5.76 -4.99
N PRO A 289 17.85 -5.06 -5.92
CA PRO A 289 17.33 -3.82 -6.48
C PRO A 289 15.93 -4.06 -7.07
N GLY A 290 14.98 -3.21 -6.71
CA GLY A 290 13.61 -3.29 -7.23
C GLY A 290 12.68 -4.29 -6.54
N LEU A 291 13.10 -4.93 -5.45
CA LEU A 291 12.33 -5.93 -4.69
C LEU A 291 10.84 -5.58 -4.53
N LEU A 292 10.56 -4.37 -4.04
CA LEU A 292 9.22 -3.89 -3.69
C LEU A 292 8.81 -2.68 -4.51
N ALA A 293 9.49 -2.46 -5.64
CA ALA A 293 9.27 -1.29 -6.48
C ALA A 293 7.80 -1.20 -6.89
N THR A 294 7.23 -0.02 -6.77
CA THR A 294 5.85 0.32 -7.17
C THR A 294 4.71 -0.28 -6.35
N ILE A 295 4.94 -1.29 -5.51
CA ILE A 295 3.88 -1.91 -4.69
C ILE A 295 3.24 -0.87 -3.76
N GLY A 296 4.06 -0.04 -3.11
CA GLY A 296 3.58 1.02 -2.22
C GLY A 296 2.70 2.05 -2.95
N TYR A 297 3.12 2.49 -4.14
CA TYR A 297 2.33 3.42 -4.95
C TYR A 297 1.02 2.81 -5.47
N SER A 298 1.04 1.54 -5.91
CA SER A 298 -0.18 0.83 -6.31
C SER A 298 -1.16 0.66 -5.15
N ALA A 299 -0.65 0.32 -3.97
CA ALA A 299 -1.46 0.16 -2.76
C ALA A 299 -2.08 1.49 -2.29
N PHE A 300 -1.36 2.61 -2.44
CA PHE A 300 -1.91 3.94 -2.20
C PHE A 300 -3.13 4.21 -3.08
N LEU A 301 -3.02 3.98 -4.40
CA LEU A 301 -4.14 4.13 -5.32
C LEU A 301 -5.31 3.19 -4.99
N ALA A 302 -5.02 1.94 -4.62
CA ALA A 302 -6.03 0.97 -4.21
C ALA A 302 -6.82 1.46 -2.97
N SER A 303 -6.14 2.03 -1.98
CA SER A 303 -6.79 2.61 -0.80
C SER A 303 -7.74 3.76 -1.16
N TRP A 304 -7.32 4.64 -2.09
CA TRP A 304 -8.14 5.75 -2.57
C TRP A 304 -9.36 5.29 -3.37
N LEU A 305 -9.21 4.25 -4.20
CA LEU A 305 -10.31 3.68 -4.98
C LEU A 305 -11.50 3.26 -4.10
N VAL A 306 -11.20 2.71 -2.91
CA VAL A 306 -12.21 2.27 -1.93
C VAL A 306 -12.50 3.34 -0.86
N ARG A 307 -12.01 4.57 -1.05
CA ARG A 307 -12.18 5.70 -0.11
C ARG A 307 -11.71 5.40 1.31
N HIS A 308 -10.57 4.73 1.45
CA HIS A 308 -9.96 4.35 2.73
C HIS A 308 -10.86 3.50 3.63
N ARG A 309 -11.77 2.72 3.02
CA ARG A 309 -12.56 1.71 3.71
C ARG A 309 -11.81 0.38 3.63
N PRO A 310 -11.22 -0.07 4.74
CA PRO A 310 -10.64 -1.41 4.81
C PRO A 310 -11.73 -2.48 4.78
#